data_AF-A0A960VZ15-F1
#
_entry.id   AF-A0A960VZ15-F1
#
_cell.length_a   1.000
_cell.length_b   1.000
_cell.length_c   1.000
_cell.angle_alpha   90.00
_cell.angle_beta   90.00
_cell.angle_gamma   90.00
#
_symmetry.space_group_name_H-M   'P 1'
#
loop_
_entity.id
_entity.type
_entity.pdbx_description
1 polymer ?
#
loop_
_entity_poly.entity_id
_entity_poly.type
_entity_poly.pdbx_seq_one_letter_code
_entity_poly.pdbx_strand_id
1 'polypeptide(L)'
;MRKFIAFMFFIHIFFHPIWGDVSIHYPNYFEKNQKVYAFGGKINVRDGASVKAKKVFQLIEGEEVTIQEQKQEETIGKLKGNWYKIQNNEKKTGYAFGFFLTSNKKDLGDGKIVLFSVSETKPESFEFRIVKNGKLIAQHTLEKIPTASASFEFHEDFYGKDNHAVFLSIGSGESCPSAHYYYNYSLEKNIFSLLLKQSGGSDPPAFHGFSYTFKKGKKYNVLIELEEAAEDENEKGPIYSLQIRRLYKYANNKLQLIKEKKLK
;
A
#
# COMPACT_ATOMS: atom_id res chain seq x y z
N MET A 1 -42.24 5.23 0.89
CA MET A 1 -41.03 4.56 1.42
C MET A 1 -40.43 3.45 0.54
N ARG A 2 -41.17 2.83 -0.41
CA ARG A 2 -40.62 1.74 -1.26
C ARG A 2 -39.65 2.16 -2.39
N LYS A 3 -39.55 3.45 -2.73
CA LYS A 3 -38.67 3.95 -3.81
C LYS A 3 -37.25 4.33 -3.37
N PHE A 4 -36.96 4.35 -2.06
CA PHE A 4 -35.64 4.72 -1.53
C PHE A 4 -34.70 3.50 -1.38
N ILE A 5 -35.26 2.29 -1.26
CA ILE A 5 -34.51 1.04 -1.04
C ILE A 5 -33.89 0.51 -2.35
N ALA A 6 -34.52 0.77 -3.50
CA ALA A 6 -34.00 0.35 -4.81
C ALA A 6 -32.75 1.14 -5.27
N PHE A 7 -32.51 2.34 -4.71
CA PHE A 7 -31.35 3.17 -5.08
C PHE A 7 -30.05 2.71 -4.39
N MET A 8 -30.12 2.03 -3.24
CA MET A 8 -28.93 1.52 -2.57
C MET A 8 -28.40 0.19 -3.14
N PHE A 9 -29.27 -0.66 -3.69
CA PHE A 9 -28.83 -1.93 -4.30
C PHE A 9 -28.09 -1.73 -5.64
N PHE A 10 -28.36 -0.65 -6.37
CA PHE A 10 -27.69 -0.36 -7.66
C PHE A 10 -26.26 0.22 -7.51
N ILE A 11 -25.86 0.62 -6.29
CA ILE A 11 -24.51 1.16 -6.04
C ILE A 11 -23.50 0.03 -5.78
N HIS A 12 -23.95 -1.15 -5.32
CA HIS A 12 -23.02 -2.24 -4.99
C HIS A 12 -22.50 -3.01 -6.22
N ILE A 13 -23.24 -3.07 -7.32
CA ILE A 13 -22.90 -3.99 -8.43
C ILE A 13 -21.97 -3.35 -9.48
N PHE A 14 -21.85 -2.01 -9.52
CA PHE A 14 -21.06 -1.30 -10.55
C PHE A 14 -19.77 -0.63 -10.05
N PHE A 15 -19.40 -0.81 -8.77
CA PHE A 15 -18.20 -0.20 -8.18
C PHE A 15 -17.29 -1.23 -7.51
N HIS A 16 -17.07 -2.38 -8.15
CA HIS A 16 -15.76 -3.01 -8.04
C HIS A 16 -14.97 -2.60 -9.27
N PRO A 17 -14.30 -1.42 -9.27
CA PRO A 17 -13.04 -1.32 -9.99
C PRO A 17 -12.27 -2.62 -9.82
N ILE A 18 -11.58 -3.03 -10.87
CA ILE A 18 -10.53 -4.04 -10.74
C ILE A 18 -9.45 -3.33 -9.92
N TRP A 19 -9.64 -3.30 -8.59
CA TRP A 19 -8.70 -2.72 -7.65
C TRP A 19 -7.51 -3.66 -7.68
N GLY A 20 -6.40 -3.17 -8.22
CA GLY A 20 -5.14 -3.88 -8.10
C GLY A 20 -4.70 -3.77 -6.66
N ASP A 21 -5.19 -4.66 -5.80
CA ASP A 21 -4.70 -4.79 -4.44
C ASP A 21 -3.24 -5.17 -4.51
N VAL A 22 -2.37 -4.26 -4.11
CA VAL A 22 -0.94 -4.55 -4.02
C VAL A 22 -0.66 -5.04 -2.60
N SER A 23 -0.60 -6.35 -2.40
CA SER A 23 -0.24 -6.93 -1.10
C SER A 23 1.29 -6.98 -0.91
N ILE A 24 1.74 -6.53 0.25
CA ILE A 24 3.12 -6.72 0.70
C ILE A 24 3.15 -7.85 1.72
N HIS A 25 4.00 -8.84 1.44
CA HIS A 25 4.38 -9.88 2.39
C HIS A 25 5.77 -9.57 2.93
N TYR A 26 5.98 -9.70 4.24
CA TYR A 26 7.31 -9.58 4.85
C TYR A 26 7.75 -10.93 5.45
N PRO A 27 8.95 -11.44 5.10
CA PRO A 27 9.88 -10.92 4.10
C PRO A 27 9.29 -10.95 2.68
N ASN A 28 9.79 -10.06 1.81
CA ASN A 28 9.34 -10.00 0.42
C ASN A 28 9.50 -11.38 -0.24
N TYR A 29 8.41 -11.88 -0.80
CA TYR A 29 8.38 -13.10 -1.60
C TYR A 29 8.10 -12.72 -3.05
N PHE A 30 8.90 -13.27 -3.97
CA PHE A 30 8.71 -13.04 -5.39
C PHE A 30 8.67 -14.33 -6.17
N GLU A 31 7.75 -14.40 -7.13
CA GLU A 31 7.58 -15.54 -8.00
C GLU A 31 8.58 -15.52 -9.16
N LYS A 32 8.86 -16.71 -9.70
CA LYS A 32 9.66 -16.82 -10.93
C LYS A 32 8.98 -16.07 -12.08
N ASN A 33 9.78 -15.35 -12.86
CA ASN A 33 9.37 -14.46 -13.95
C ASN A 33 8.62 -13.20 -13.50
N GLN A 34 8.47 -12.95 -12.20
CA GLN A 34 7.90 -11.69 -11.71
C GLN A 34 8.85 -10.53 -12.02
N LYS A 35 8.28 -9.41 -12.46
CA LYS A 35 8.98 -8.13 -12.56
C LYS A 35 9.00 -7.45 -11.21
N VAL A 36 10.20 -7.06 -10.78
CA VAL A 36 10.42 -6.33 -9.53
C VAL A 36 11.39 -5.18 -9.77
N TYR A 37 11.46 -4.27 -8.82
CA TYR A 37 12.19 -3.02 -8.94
C TYR A 37 13.17 -2.88 -7.77
N ALA A 38 14.33 -2.30 -8.05
CA ALA A 38 15.29 -1.93 -7.02
C ALA A 38 14.66 -0.95 -6.00
N PHE A 39 14.59 -1.35 -4.74
CA PHE A 39 14.09 -0.59 -3.60
C PHE A 39 15.20 -0.40 -2.58
N GLY A 40 15.91 0.70 -2.69
CA GLY A 40 17.23 0.84 -2.07
C GLY A 40 18.10 1.69 -2.98
N GLY A 41 19.19 2.23 -2.43
CA GLY A 41 20.17 2.96 -3.25
C GLY A 41 20.89 2.04 -4.25
N LYS A 42 22.22 2.16 -4.36
CA LYS A 42 22.98 1.28 -5.26
C LYS A 42 23.02 -0.15 -4.71
N ILE A 43 22.19 -1.04 -5.26
CA ILE A 43 22.11 -2.44 -4.82
C ILE A 43 23.23 -3.23 -5.49
N ASN A 44 24.05 -3.93 -4.72
CA ASN A 44 25.08 -4.80 -5.25
C ASN A 44 24.47 -6.12 -5.74
N VAL A 45 24.64 -6.43 -7.02
CA VAL A 45 24.31 -7.73 -7.59
C VAL A 45 25.57 -8.58 -7.61
N ARG A 46 25.46 -9.83 -7.13
CA ARG A 46 26.62 -10.69 -6.86
C ARG A 46 26.59 -11.97 -7.69
N ASP A 47 27.73 -12.64 -7.85
CA ASP A 47 27.83 -13.91 -8.58
C ASP A 47 27.34 -15.13 -7.79
N GLY A 48 27.13 -14.96 -6.48
CA GLY A 48 26.49 -15.93 -5.59
C GLY A 48 25.53 -15.26 -4.61
N ALA A 49 24.60 -16.06 -4.07
CA ALA A 49 23.63 -15.66 -3.04
C ALA A 49 24.30 -15.49 -1.66
N SER A 50 25.19 -14.52 -1.52
CA SER A 50 25.88 -14.21 -0.26
C SER A 50 26.49 -12.81 -0.29
N VAL A 51 26.53 -12.12 0.86
CA VAL A 51 27.22 -10.83 0.99
C VAL A 51 28.74 -10.90 0.74
N LYS A 52 29.34 -12.09 0.84
CA LYS A 52 30.77 -12.33 0.59
C LYS A 52 31.09 -12.59 -0.88
N ALA A 53 30.08 -12.90 -1.70
CA ALA A 53 30.24 -13.20 -3.12
C ALA A 53 30.68 -11.95 -3.91
N LYS A 54 31.33 -12.13 -5.06
CA LYS A 54 31.90 -11.03 -5.83
C LYS A 54 30.78 -10.18 -6.43
N LYS A 55 30.94 -8.86 -6.39
CA LYS A 55 30.03 -7.92 -7.08
C LYS A 55 30.21 -8.05 -8.59
N VAL A 56 29.12 -8.27 -9.32
CA VAL A 56 29.10 -8.37 -10.79
C VAL A 56 28.64 -7.05 -11.39
N PHE A 57 27.56 -6.48 -10.88
CA PHE A 57 27.06 -5.16 -11.28
C PHE A 57 26.26 -4.50 -10.14
N GLN A 58 25.72 -3.32 -10.37
CA GLN A 58 24.86 -2.62 -9.43
C GLN A 58 23.55 -2.24 -10.11
N LEU A 59 22.45 -2.36 -9.37
CA LEU A 59 21.19 -1.76 -9.77
C LEU A 59 21.13 -0.33 -9.25
N ILE A 60 20.58 0.55 -10.06
CA ILE A 60 20.14 1.87 -9.60
C ILE A 60 18.71 1.77 -9.08
N GLU A 61 18.31 2.72 -8.25
CA GLU A 61 16.99 2.70 -7.62
C GLU A 61 15.88 2.77 -8.67
N GLY A 62 14.83 1.96 -8.51
CA GLY A 62 13.76 1.84 -9.49
C GLY A 62 14.10 1.07 -10.77
N GLU A 63 15.32 0.54 -10.93
CA GLU A 63 15.67 -0.33 -12.05
C GLU A 63 14.82 -1.61 -12.02
N GLU A 64 14.19 -1.93 -13.15
CA GLU A 64 13.38 -3.14 -13.34
C GLU A 64 14.29 -4.36 -13.57
N VAL A 65 13.99 -5.44 -12.87
CA VAL A 65 14.62 -6.75 -13.05
C VAL A 65 13.56 -7.84 -13.04
N THR A 66 13.87 -8.97 -13.68
CA THR A 66 13.01 -10.16 -13.68
C THR A 66 13.60 -11.21 -12.74
N ILE A 67 12.76 -11.77 -11.86
CA ILE A 67 13.15 -12.89 -11.00
C ILE A 67 13.32 -14.15 -11.84
N GLN A 68 14.46 -14.80 -11.69
CA GLN A 68 14.78 -16.07 -12.38
C GLN A 68 14.67 -17.26 -11.43
N GLU A 69 15.10 -17.08 -10.19
CA GLU A 69 15.17 -18.15 -9.19
C GLU A 69 15.20 -17.57 -7.78
N GLN A 70 14.50 -18.21 -6.84
CA GLN A 70 14.64 -17.96 -5.41
C GLN A 70 15.69 -18.90 -4.81
N LYS A 71 16.51 -18.37 -3.90
CA LYS A 71 17.48 -19.13 -3.10
C LYS A 71 17.12 -19.06 -1.62
N GLN A 72 18.10 -19.29 -0.75
CA GLN A 72 17.88 -19.32 0.69
C GLN A 72 17.46 -17.96 1.26
N GLU A 73 16.70 -18.03 2.34
CA GLU A 73 16.47 -16.92 3.25
C GLU A 73 17.75 -16.63 4.05
N GLU A 74 18.07 -15.36 4.24
CA GLU A 74 19.17 -14.90 5.09
C GLU A 74 18.74 -13.67 5.89
N THR A 75 19.37 -13.47 7.04
CA THR A 75 19.26 -12.23 7.80
C THR A 75 20.59 -11.49 7.71
N ILE A 76 20.58 -10.30 7.10
CA ILE A 76 21.74 -9.42 6.96
C ILE A 76 21.53 -8.21 7.87
N GLY A 77 22.24 -8.17 8.99
CA GLY A 77 22.01 -7.16 10.03
C GLY A 77 20.61 -7.34 10.64
N LYS A 78 19.73 -6.35 10.46
CA LYS A 78 18.32 -6.40 10.90
C LYS A 78 17.34 -6.76 9.78
N LEU A 79 17.85 -6.99 8.57
CA LEU A 79 17.05 -7.15 7.36
C LEU A 79 16.90 -8.63 7.06
N LYS A 80 15.66 -9.10 6.97
CA LYS A 80 15.34 -10.50 6.65
C LYS A 80 14.84 -10.58 5.21
N GLY A 81 15.31 -11.55 4.43
CA GLY A 81 14.87 -11.72 3.04
C GLY A 81 15.49 -12.94 2.34
N ASN A 82 14.91 -13.32 1.20
CA ASN A 82 15.49 -14.34 0.33
C ASN A 82 16.50 -13.72 -0.63
N TRP A 83 17.51 -14.49 -1.03
CA TRP A 83 18.31 -14.15 -2.22
C TRP A 83 17.57 -14.55 -3.48
N TYR A 84 17.64 -13.70 -4.50
CA TYR A 84 17.03 -13.97 -5.80
C TYR A 84 18.07 -13.86 -6.90
N LYS A 85 18.11 -14.86 -7.77
CA LYS A 85 18.75 -14.71 -9.07
C LYS A 85 17.84 -13.82 -9.92
N ILE A 86 18.41 -12.74 -10.42
CA ILE A 86 17.70 -11.74 -11.21
C ILE A 86 18.35 -11.60 -12.60
N GLN A 87 17.58 -11.07 -13.54
CA GLN A 87 18.06 -10.63 -14.84
C GLN A 87 17.60 -9.20 -15.10
N ASN A 88 18.51 -8.30 -15.48
CA ASN A 88 18.15 -6.94 -15.88
C ASN A 88 17.81 -6.85 -17.38
N ASN A 89 17.42 -5.66 -17.83
CA ASN A 89 17.06 -5.40 -19.23
C ASN A 89 18.21 -5.62 -20.23
N GLU A 90 19.46 -5.55 -19.77
CA GLU A 90 20.67 -5.86 -20.55
C GLU A 90 21.02 -7.36 -20.56
N LYS A 91 20.12 -8.21 -20.05
CA LYS A 91 20.31 -9.67 -19.90
C LYS A 91 21.43 -10.08 -18.95
N LYS A 92 22.00 -9.15 -18.17
CA LYS A 92 22.99 -9.46 -17.12
C LYS A 92 22.29 -10.17 -15.98
N THR A 93 22.94 -11.21 -15.45
CA THR A 93 22.39 -12.03 -14.36
C THR A 93 23.28 -12.00 -13.13
N GLY A 94 22.67 -12.11 -11.96
CA GLY A 94 23.35 -12.33 -10.69
C GLY A 94 22.34 -12.40 -9.55
N TYR A 95 22.82 -12.34 -8.32
CA TYR A 95 22.01 -12.48 -7.11
C TYR A 95 21.86 -11.14 -6.40
N ALA A 96 20.63 -10.78 -6.08
CA ALA A 96 20.28 -9.63 -5.26
C ALA A 96 19.52 -10.09 -4.00
N PHE A 97 19.71 -9.38 -2.90
CA PHE A 97 19.00 -9.66 -1.66
C PHE A 97 17.60 -9.04 -1.72
N GLY A 98 16.56 -9.87 -1.57
CA GLY A 98 15.16 -9.52 -1.85
C GLY A 98 14.57 -8.42 -0.97
N PHE A 99 15.18 -8.12 0.19
CA PHE A 99 14.81 -6.96 0.99
C PHE A 99 14.95 -5.65 0.21
N PHE A 100 15.94 -5.56 -0.69
CA PHE A 100 16.16 -4.37 -1.52
C PHE A 100 15.39 -4.41 -2.85
N LEU A 101 14.39 -5.27 -2.98
CA LEU A 101 13.54 -5.36 -4.17
C LEU A 101 12.09 -5.13 -3.76
N THR A 102 11.27 -4.64 -4.69
CA THR A 102 9.84 -4.50 -4.49
C THR A 102 9.07 -4.81 -5.77
N SER A 103 7.90 -5.42 -5.67
CA SER A 103 6.93 -5.53 -6.75
C SER A 103 6.02 -4.30 -6.86
N ASN A 104 6.10 -3.40 -5.87
CA ASN A 104 5.09 -2.39 -5.63
C ASN A 104 5.54 -1.07 -6.24
N LYS A 105 5.09 -0.84 -7.48
CA LYS A 105 5.42 0.34 -8.28
C LYS A 105 4.16 1.01 -8.78
N LYS A 106 4.17 2.34 -8.79
CA LYS A 106 3.22 3.16 -9.55
C LYS A 106 3.96 4.18 -10.41
N ASP A 107 3.67 4.21 -11.71
CA ASP A 107 4.15 5.27 -12.59
C ASP A 107 3.37 6.57 -12.37
N LEU A 108 4.08 7.70 -12.28
CA LEU A 108 3.51 9.05 -12.15
C LEU A 108 3.70 9.90 -13.42
N GLY A 109 4.20 9.31 -14.51
CA GLY A 109 4.61 10.06 -15.71
C GLY A 109 5.95 10.80 -15.54
N ASP A 110 6.46 11.38 -16.63
CA ASP A 110 7.72 12.14 -16.68
C ASP A 110 8.95 11.42 -16.08
N GLY A 111 8.99 10.09 -16.20
CA GLY A 111 10.04 9.24 -15.63
C GLY A 111 10.04 9.18 -14.10
N LYS A 112 8.96 9.64 -13.44
CA LYS A 112 8.75 9.50 -12.00
C LYS A 112 7.97 8.22 -11.69
N ILE A 113 8.41 7.52 -10.64
CA ILE A 113 7.72 6.36 -10.09
C ILE A 113 7.63 6.49 -8.57
N VAL A 114 6.57 5.91 -8.00
CA VAL A 114 6.46 5.62 -6.57
C VAL A 114 6.79 4.16 -6.37
N LEU A 115 7.66 3.87 -5.40
CA LEU A 115 7.93 2.54 -4.90
C LEU A 115 7.47 2.44 -3.45
N PHE A 116 7.04 1.25 -3.04
CA PHE A 116 6.59 1.00 -1.67
C PHE A 116 7.14 -0.35 -1.16
N SER A 117 7.82 -0.36 -0.01
CA SER A 117 8.29 -1.59 0.62
C SER A 117 8.61 -1.36 2.09
N VAL A 118 9.16 -2.38 2.75
CA VAL A 118 9.66 -2.26 4.12
C VAL A 118 10.84 -1.30 4.18
N SER A 119 10.85 -0.40 5.18
CA SER A 119 11.89 0.61 5.31
C SER A 119 13.23 -0.03 5.69
N GLU A 120 14.27 0.34 4.96
CA GLU A 120 15.65 -0.05 5.27
C GLU A 120 16.13 0.50 6.63
N THR A 121 15.68 1.71 7.00
CA THR A 121 16.13 2.39 8.22
C THR A 121 15.32 1.99 9.45
N LYS A 122 14.08 1.55 9.24
CA LYS A 122 13.14 1.09 10.28
C LYS A 122 12.43 -0.18 9.79
N PRO A 123 13.08 -1.36 9.87
CA PRO A 123 12.56 -2.61 9.30
C PRO A 123 11.18 -3.04 9.83
N GLU A 124 10.71 -2.43 10.92
CA GLU A 124 9.36 -2.57 11.48
C GLU A 124 8.33 -1.55 10.92
N SER A 125 8.65 -0.90 9.80
CA SER A 125 7.82 0.10 9.15
C SER A 125 7.90 -0.01 7.63
N PHE A 126 6.99 0.66 6.95
CA PHE A 126 6.99 0.77 5.50
C PHE A 126 7.48 2.15 5.05
N GLU A 127 7.86 2.24 3.78
CA GLU A 127 8.40 3.45 3.20
C GLU A 127 7.95 3.62 1.75
N PHE A 128 7.46 4.83 1.45
CA PHE A 128 7.29 5.29 0.09
C PHE A 128 8.57 5.96 -0.39
N ARG A 129 8.96 5.68 -1.63
CA ARG A 129 10.06 6.36 -2.31
C ARG A 129 9.59 6.88 -3.65
N ILE A 130 9.97 8.11 -3.98
CA ILE A 130 9.75 8.69 -5.30
C ILE A 130 11.07 8.77 -6.01
N VAL A 131 11.15 8.11 -7.15
CA VAL A 131 12.35 7.99 -7.95
C VAL A 131 12.10 8.65 -9.29
N LYS A 132 13.03 9.48 -9.75
CA LYS A 132 13.02 10.05 -11.09
C LYS A 132 14.30 9.67 -11.82
N ASN A 133 14.17 8.94 -12.93
CA ASN A 133 15.30 8.53 -13.76
C ASN A 133 16.45 7.89 -12.94
N GLY A 134 16.12 6.95 -12.04
CA GLY A 134 17.11 6.24 -11.22
C GLY A 134 17.62 6.99 -9.98
N LYS A 135 17.08 8.17 -9.68
CA LYS A 135 17.48 9.00 -8.53
C LYS A 135 16.31 9.20 -7.56
N LEU A 136 16.54 8.91 -6.28
CA LEU A 136 15.62 9.28 -5.19
C LEU A 136 15.42 10.79 -5.14
N ILE A 137 14.17 11.24 -5.20
CA ILE A 137 13.80 12.66 -5.09
C ILE A 137 12.94 12.95 -3.86
N ALA A 138 12.26 11.94 -3.31
CA ALA A 138 11.54 12.06 -2.05
C ALA A 138 11.38 10.68 -1.39
N GLN A 139 11.25 10.67 -0.07
CA GLN A 139 10.95 9.47 0.71
C GLN A 139 10.01 9.81 1.86
N HIS A 140 9.18 8.86 2.26
CA HIS A 140 8.29 8.98 3.40
C HIS A 140 8.21 7.64 4.13
N THR A 141 8.81 7.58 5.31
CA THR A 141 8.76 6.41 6.19
C THR A 141 7.59 6.53 7.14
N LEU A 142 6.83 5.44 7.28
CA LEU A 142 5.71 5.38 8.19
C LEU A 142 6.17 5.34 9.65
N GLU A 143 5.21 5.51 10.55
CA GLU A 143 5.43 5.13 11.96
C GLU A 143 5.60 3.61 12.06
N LYS A 144 6.17 3.13 13.17
CA LYS A 144 6.27 1.70 13.46
C LYS A 144 4.87 1.11 13.56
N ILE A 145 4.66 -0.03 12.90
CA ILE A 145 3.39 -0.75 12.96
C ILE A 145 3.71 -2.24 13.21
N PRO A 146 3.03 -2.92 14.15
CA PRO A 146 3.13 -4.37 14.29
C PRO A 146 2.46 -5.00 13.06
N THR A 147 3.23 -5.58 12.13
CA THR A 147 2.70 -5.91 10.79
C THR A 147 2.96 -7.34 10.35
N ALA A 148 1.97 -7.88 9.64
CA ALA A 148 2.09 -9.07 8.82
C ALA A 148 1.89 -8.75 7.32
N SER A 149 1.03 -7.77 7.00
CA SER A 149 0.75 -7.38 5.61
C SER A 149 0.34 -5.90 5.48
N ALA A 150 0.54 -5.36 4.27
CA ALA A 150 0.03 -4.05 3.87
C ALA A 150 -0.55 -4.11 2.46
N SER A 151 -1.62 -3.36 2.22
CA SER A 151 -2.15 -3.07 0.89
C SER A 151 -2.25 -1.59 0.65
N PHE A 152 -1.96 -1.11 -0.56
CA PHE A 152 -2.16 0.29 -0.89
C PHE A 152 -2.90 0.48 -2.22
N GLU A 153 -3.69 1.55 -2.27
CA GLU A 153 -4.41 2.01 -3.43
C GLU A 153 -3.91 3.40 -3.83
N PHE A 154 -3.80 3.64 -5.12
CA PHE A 154 -3.31 4.90 -5.67
C PHE A 154 -4.33 5.53 -6.61
N HIS A 155 -4.71 6.78 -6.33
CA HIS A 155 -5.70 7.51 -7.10
C HIS A 155 -5.09 8.76 -7.74
N GLU A 156 -5.06 8.76 -9.06
CA GLU A 156 -4.52 9.86 -9.84
C GLU A 156 -5.44 11.08 -9.83
N ASP A 157 -4.83 12.26 -9.76
CA ASP A 157 -5.50 13.57 -9.77
C ASP A 157 -6.67 13.71 -8.78
N PHE A 158 -6.60 12.94 -7.69
CA PHE A 158 -7.68 12.85 -6.71
C PHE A 158 -7.90 14.16 -5.98
N TYR A 159 -6.88 14.98 -5.77
CA TYR A 159 -6.97 16.26 -5.09
C TYR A 159 -6.77 17.45 -6.06
N GLY A 160 -6.98 17.20 -7.35
CA GLY A 160 -6.65 18.13 -8.44
C GLY A 160 -5.51 17.58 -9.30
N LYS A 161 -5.23 18.24 -10.42
CA LYS A 161 -4.17 17.83 -11.36
C LYS A 161 -2.82 17.71 -10.64
N ASP A 162 -2.13 16.59 -10.84
CA ASP A 162 -0.84 16.23 -10.24
C ASP A 162 -0.87 16.10 -8.70
N ASN A 163 -2.07 15.99 -8.11
CA ASN A 163 -2.28 15.77 -6.68
C ASN A 163 -3.01 14.44 -6.46
N HIS A 164 -2.25 13.43 -6.06
CA HIS A 164 -2.75 12.05 -5.97
C HIS A 164 -3.19 11.73 -4.53
N ALA A 165 -4.08 10.74 -4.38
CA ALA A 165 -4.37 10.16 -3.08
C ALA A 165 -3.76 8.76 -2.98
N VAL A 166 -3.24 8.43 -1.81
CA VAL A 166 -2.70 7.10 -1.49
C VAL A 166 -3.41 6.58 -0.25
N PHE A 167 -4.15 5.49 -0.40
CA PHE A 167 -4.80 4.79 0.69
C PHE A 167 -3.96 3.59 1.04
N LEU A 168 -3.78 3.33 2.32
CA LEU A 168 -2.93 2.25 2.79
C LEU A 168 -3.64 1.57 3.96
N SER A 169 -3.90 0.28 3.80
CA SER A 169 -4.41 -0.61 4.83
C SER A 169 -3.30 -1.52 5.31
N ILE A 170 -3.20 -1.70 6.62
CA ILE A 170 -2.14 -2.50 7.23
C ILE A 170 -2.77 -3.41 8.27
N GLY A 171 -2.51 -4.71 8.18
CA GLY A 171 -3.02 -5.73 9.10
C GLY A 171 -1.89 -6.39 9.92
N SER A 172 -2.18 -6.68 11.20
CA SER A 172 -1.23 -7.33 12.11
C SER A 172 -1.19 -8.87 12.02
N GLY A 173 -1.88 -9.49 11.05
CA GLY A 173 -1.87 -10.96 10.82
C GLY A 173 -3.23 -11.63 11.03
N GLU A 174 -3.28 -12.95 10.86
CA GLU A 174 -4.51 -13.78 10.89
C GLU A 174 -5.03 -14.07 12.31
N SER A 175 -4.31 -13.67 13.36
CA SER A 175 -4.74 -13.92 14.74
C SER A 175 -5.74 -12.88 15.20
N CYS A 176 -6.94 -13.34 15.54
CA CYS A 176 -7.98 -12.52 16.15
C CYS A 176 -7.68 -12.22 17.64
N PRO A 177 -7.78 -10.96 18.12
CA PRO A 177 -8.08 -9.74 17.37
C PRO A 177 -6.88 -9.19 16.59
N SER A 178 -7.05 -8.93 15.30
CA SER A 178 -6.02 -8.30 14.47
C SER A 178 -6.23 -6.79 14.44
N ALA A 179 -5.17 -6.04 14.74
CA ALA A 179 -5.17 -4.59 14.59
C ALA A 179 -5.07 -4.23 13.11
N HIS A 180 -5.98 -3.38 12.65
CA HIS A 180 -5.97 -2.82 11.31
C HIS A 180 -5.68 -1.32 11.38
N TYR A 181 -4.76 -0.84 10.56
CA TYR A 181 -4.43 0.57 10.47
C TYR A 181 -4.71 1.07 9.06
N TYR A 182 -5.40 2.19 8.98
CA TYR A 182 -5.78 2.81 7.71
C TYR A 182 -5.16 4.19 7.65
N TYR A 183 -4.41 4.44 6.58
CA TYR A 183 -3.74 5.70 6.32
C TYR A 183 -4.23 6.28 5.00
N ASN A 184 -4.43 7.59 4.98
CA ASN A 184 -4.78 8.35 3.80
C ASN A 184 -3.73 9.43 3.63
N TYR A 185 -3.03 9.42 2.52
CA TYR A 185 -2.04 10.43 2.17
C TYR A 185 -2.49 11.22 0.93
N SER A 186 -2.13 12.50 0.88
CA SER A 186 -1.99 13.20 -0.40
C SER A 186 -0.55 13.13 -0.87
N LEU A 187 -0.34 12.94 -2.16
CA LEU A 187 0.94 13.11 -2.82
C LEU A 187 0.87 14.33 -3.74
N GLU A 188 1.49 15.43 -3.31
CA GLU A 188 1.55 16.70 -4.06
C GLU A 188 3.01 17.09 -4.29
N LYS A 189 3.42 17.34 -5.54
CA LYS A 189 4.80 17.78 -5.87
C LYS A 189 5.90 16.94 -5.21
N ASN A 190 5.69 15.63 -5.13
CA ASN A 190 6.59 14.64 -4.49
C ASN A 190 6.57 14.63 -2.95
N ILE A 191 5.61 15.29 -2.31
CA ILE A 191 5.46 15.32 -0.85
C ILE A 191 4.27 14.47 -0.44
N PHE A 192 4.52 13.44 0.37
CA PHE A 192 3.47 12.70 1.06
C PHE A 192 3.04 13.48 2.31
N SER A 193 1.75 13.85 2.38
CA SER A 193 1.16 14.47 3.56
C SER A 193 0.09 13.53 4.12
N LEU A 194 0.25 13.12 5.38
CA LEU A 194 -0.75 12.32 6.08
C LEU A 194 -2.00 13.19 6.30
N LEU A 195 -3.12 12.76 5.73
CA LEU A 195 -4.41 13.44 5.86
C LEU A 195 -5.26 12.83 6.96
N LEU A 196 -5.23 11.50 7.08
CA LEU A 196 -6.03 10.76 8.04
C LEU A 196 -5.31 9.47 8.42
N LYS A 197 -5.29 9.17 9.72
CA LYS A 197 -4.83 7.90 10.29
C LYS A 197 -5.92 7.35 11.19
N GLN A 198 -6.25 6.09 11.00
CA GLN A 198 -7.25 5.37 11.79
C GLN A 198 -6.71 4.02 12.19
N SER A 199 -7.20 3.52 13.32
CA SER A 199 -6.96 2.15 13.77
C SER A 199 -8.30 1.52 14.11
N GLY A 200 -8.50 0.29 13.66
CA GLY A 200 -9.60 -0.58 14.03
C GLY A 200 -9.08 -1.92 14.53
N GLY A 201 -10.00 -2.75 15.01
CA GLY A 201 -9.75 -4.15 15.28
C GLY A 201 -10.85 -4.97 14.62
N SER A 202 -10.51 -6.15 14.15
CA SER A 202 -11.51 -7.18 13.86
C SER A 202 -11.48 -8.17 15.01
N ASP A 203 -12.53 -8.17 15.83
CA ASP A 203 -12.80 -9.22 16.81
C ASP A 203 -14.23 -9.73 16.59
N PRO A 204 -14.44 -10.89 15.93
CA PRO A 204 -15.77 -11.42 15.71
C PRO A 204 -16.60 -11.45 17.00
N PRO A 205 -17.87 -11.01 16.97
CA PRO A 205 -18.60 -10.57 15.78
C PRO A 205 -18.32 -9.12 15.36
N ALA A 206 -17.66 -8.31 16.20
CA ALA A 206 -17.34 -6.90 15.94
C ALA A 206 -16.20 -6.72 14.94
N PHE A 207 -16.54 -6.72 13.65
CA PHE A 207 -15.67 -6.18 12.61
C PHE A 207 -15.80 -4.66 12.58
N HIS A 208 -14.74 -3.90 12.87
CA HIS A 208 -14.68 -2.46 12.57
C HIS A 208 -13.84 -2.24 11.32
N GLY A 209 -14.49 -2.32 10.15
CA GLY A 209 -13.90 -1.97 8.87
C GLY A 209 -14.06 -0.49 8.59
N PHE A 210 -13.00 0.14 8.08
CA PHE A 210 -13.11 1.46 7.46
C PHE A 210 -13.00 1.27 5.96
N SER A 211 -14.03 1.67 5.22
CA SER A 211 -13.92 1.83 3.78
C SER A 211 -14.06 3.29 3.40
N TYR A 212 -13.36 3.67 2.35
CA TYR A 212 -13.38 5.01 1.79
C TYR A 212 -14.05 4.95 0.44
N THR A 213 -15.19 5.62 0.30
CA THR A 213 -15.84 5.80 -1.01
C THR A 213 -15.67 7.23 -1.47
N PHE A 214 -15.33 7.39 -2.74
CA PHE A 214 -15.12 8.69 -3.36
C PHE A 214 -16.23 9.04 -4.32
N LYS A 215 -16.65 10.30 -4.25
CA LYS A 215 -17.49 10.90 -5.27
C LYS A 215 -16.76 12.08 -5.88
N LYS A 216 -16.34 11.94 -7.14
CA LYS A 216 -15.81 13.06 -7.94
C LYS A 216 -16.94 14.07 -8.13
N GLY A 217 -16.97 15.10 -7.30
CA GLY A 217 -17.93 16.19 -7.38
C GLY A 217 -17.41 17.29 -8.32
N LYS A 218 -18.33 18.09 -8.88
CA LYS A 218 -17.95 19.31 -9.64
C LYS A 218 -17.21 20.37 -8.81
N LYS A 219 -17.24 20.26 -7.47
CA LYS A 219 -16.70 21.28 -6.54
C LYS A 219 -15.73 20.74 -5.50
N TYR A 220 -15.92 19.51 -4.99
CA TYR A 220 -15.06 18.88 -3.99
C TYR A 220 -15.04 17.36 -4.17
N ASN A 221 -13.90 16.75 -3.82
CA ASN A 221 -13.81 15.32 -3.56
C ASN A 221 -14.12 15.07 -2.09
N VAL A 222 -14.92 14.04 -1.85
CA VAL A 222 -15.44 13.71 -0.53
C VAL A 222 -14.90 12.36 -0.11
N LEU A 223 -14.28 12.32 1.07
CA LEU A 223 -13.90 11.10 1.75
C LEU A 223 -15.05 10.72 2.69
N ILE A 224 -15.63 9.54 2.47
CA ILE A 224 -16.66 8.97 3.33
C ILE A 224 -15.98 7.92 4.19
N GLU A 225 -16.00 8.11 5.51
CA GLU A 225 -15.64 7.07 6.46
C GLU A 225 -16.88 6.24 6.72
N LEU A 226 -16.84 4.98 6.27
CA LEU A 226 -17.89 4.01 6.53
C LEU A 226 -17.43 3.10 7.66
N GLU A 227 -18.30 2.88 8.63
CA GLU A 227 -18.12 1.85 9.65
C GLU A 227 -19.05 0.70 9.29
N GLU A 228 -18.45 -0.46 9.07
CA GLU A 228 -19.17 -1.73 9.02
C GLU A 228 -19.29 -2.24 10.45
N ALA A 229 -20.46 -2.71 10.86
CA ALA A 229 -20.68 -3.35 12.17
C ALA A 229 -21.56 -4.58 11.98
N ALA A 230 -21.20 -5.71 12.62
CA ALA A 230 -22.10 -6.86 12.69
C ALA A 230 -23.16 -6.61 13.77
N GLU A 231 -24.44 -6.64 13.40
CA GLU A 231 -25.54 -6.28 14.31
C GLU A 231 -26.11 -7.47 15.10
N ASP A 232 -25.88 -8.72 14.69
CA ASP A 232 -26.08 -9.96 15.46
C ASP A 232 -25.77 -11.18 14.57
N GLU A 233 -25.39 -12.32 15.17
CA GLU A 233 -25.45 -13.62 14.49
C GLU A 233 -26.85 -14.21 14.65
N ASN A 234 -27.57 -14.42 13.54
CA ASN A 234 -28.77 -15.25 13.54
C ASN A 234 -28.52 -16.54 12.75
N GLU A 235 -29.49 -17.46 12.73
CA GLU A 235 -29.40 -18.73 11.99
C GLU A 235 -29.07 -18.57 10.49
N LYS A 236 -29.12 -17.36 9.93
CA LYS A 236 -28.81 -17.04 8.53
C LYS A 236 -27.44 -16.35 8.34
N GLY A 237 -26.66 -16.20 9.41
CA GLY A 237 -25.34 -15.56 9.40
C GLY A 237 -25.33 -14.11 9.89
N PRO A 238 -24.15 -13.46 9.89
CA PRO A 238 -23.99 -12.09 10.38
C PRO A 238 -24.69 -11.08 9.46
N ILE A 239 -25.44 -10.15 10.05
CA ILE A 239 -25.97 -8.97 9.35
C ILE A 239 -24.99 -7.82 9.56
N TYR A 240 -24.44 -7.30 8.47
CA TYR A 240 -23.58 -6.12 8.51
C TYR A 240 -24.39 -4.86 8.21
N SER A 241 -24.22 -3.81 9.00
CA SER A 241 -24.70 -2.46 8.67
C SER A 241 -23.53 -1.56 8.30
N LEU A 242 -23.72 -0.81 7.20
CA LEU A 242 -22.75 0.16 6.73
C LEU A 242 -23.24 1.55 7.08
N GLN A 243 -22.52 2.24 7.98
CA GLN A 243 -22.91 3.57 8.44
C GLN A 243 -21.89 4.62 8.04
N ILE A 244 -22.36 5.70 7.42
CA ILE A 244 -21.53 6.90 7.23
C ILE A 244 -21.24 7.52 8.59
N ARG A 245 -20.00 7.42 9.03
CA ARG A 245 -19.53 7.99 10.29
C ARG A 245 -19.06 9.42 10.10
N ARG A 246 -18.19 9.66 9.12
CA ARG A 246 -17.62 10.98 8.85
C ARG A 246 -17.60 11.30 7.36
N LEU A 247 -17.75 12.59 7.08
CA LEU A 247 -17.71 13.15 5.74
C LEU A 247 -16.66 14.25 5.71
N TYR A 248 -15.65 14.12 4.86
CA TYR A 248 -14.60 15.14 4.73
C TYR A 248 -14.61 15.79 3.36
N LYS A 249 -14.22 17.06 3.32
CA LYS A 249 -13.92 17.81 2.11
C LYS A 249 -12.43 18.11 2.07
N TYR A 250 -11.79 17.87 0.94
CA TYR A 250 -10.43 18.35 0.73
C TYR A 250 -10.44 19.85 0.38
N ALA A 251 -9.75 20.66 1.17
CA ALA A 251 -9.52 22.08 0.91
C ALA A 251 -8.28 22.59 1.66
N ASN A 252 -7.53 23.50 1.04
CA ASN A 252 -6.30 24.08 1.59
C ASN A 252 -5.29 23.01 2.04
N ASN A 253 -5.12 21.98 1.21
CA ASN A 253 -4.23 20.85 1.42
C ASN A 253 -4.50 20.05 2.70
N LYS A 254 -5.76 20.04 3.16
CA LYS A 254 -6.21 19.33 4.35
C LYS A 254 -7.60 18.75 4.14
N LEU A 255 -7.91 17.67 4.85
CA LEU A 255 -9.28 17.20 5.00
C LEU A 255 -9.98 18.03 6.08
N GLN A 256 -11.14 18.59 5.72
CA GLN A 256 -12.01 19.34 6.60
C GLN A 256 -13.27 18.51 6.87
N LEU A 257 -13.53 18.20 8.14
CA LEU A 257 -14.74 17.48 8.54
C LEU A 257 -15.98 18.34 8.22
N ILE A 258 -16.86 17.83 7.39
CA ILE A 258 -18.13 18.46 7.00
C ILE A 258 -19.26 17.96 7.92
N LYS A 259 -19.26 16.67 8.21
CA LYS A 259 -20.33 16.01 8.96
C LYS A 259 -19.79 14.82 9.73
N GLU A 260 -20.21 14.66 10.97
CA GLU A 260 -19.97 13.47 11.78
C GLU A 260 -21.32 12.98 12.34
N LYS A 261 -21.57 11.68 12.23
CA LYS A 261 -22.68 11.01 12.92
C LYS A 261 -22.07 10.27 14.11
N LYS A 262 -22.47 10.67 15.33
CA LYS A 262 -22.15 9.90 16.52
C LYS A 262 -23.04 8.65 16.55
N LEU A 263 -22.41 7.48 16.65
CA LEU A 263 -23.13 6.25 16.97
C LEU A 263 -23.58 6.35 18.43
N LYS A 264 -24.83 5.95 18.69
CA LYS A 264 -25.39 5.87 20.05
C LYS A 264 -25.13 4.47 20.59
#